data_AF-A0A819TPB7-F1
#
_entry.id   AF-A0A819TPB7-F1
#
_cell.length_a   1.000
_cell.length_b   1.000
_cell.length_c   1.000
_cell.angle_alpha   90.00
_cell.angle_beta   90.00
_cell.angle_gamma   90.00
#
_symmetry.space_group_name_H-M   'P 1'
#
loop_
_entity.id
_entity.type
_entity.pdbx_description
1 polymer ?
#
loop_
_entity_poly.entity_id
_entity_poly.type
_entity_poly.pdbx_seq_one_letter_code
_entity_poly.pdbx_strand_id
1 'polypeptide(L)'
;MHPQQYPSAPSAPSPYNNDIQDRQSMPTYHASSEERMRDFQRLVDRYEINHTFATKLRALEGYEIVFICDDSGSMNTPLGDLSGPFDKVPSRWDELKQTVSIVVDIASVLDPDGVDIYFLNREPLFHVRSSSELISTFSVPPSGPTPIVPVLRRVLRDKQNEIEERKLLILLATDGVPTDNRGHRDIRSFEYVLKNERKPVNRIPVTIIACTDDNDCIGYLNDWDKKIANLDVVDDYRNEKREIQARQGKQFPFSFGDYVVKILMGGVDSWFDDLDEKKATTDGYGRTPRGAGYKRKKSQCIIL
;
A
#
# COMPACT_ATOMS: atom_id res chain seq x y z
N MET A 1 46.86 46.65 52.78
CA MET A 1 46.08 45.61 52.08
C MET A 1 44.90 46.30 51.41
N HIS A 2 44.98 46.49 50.09
CA HIS A 2 43.92 47.11 49.28
C HIS A 2 42.95 46.01 48.82
N PRO A 3 41.62 46.17 48.98
CA PRO A 3 40.66 45.25 48.39
C PRO A 3 40.46 45.55 46.90
N GLN A 4 40.65 44.53 46.07
CA GLN A 4 40.40 44.54 44.63
C GLN A 4 38.88 44.65 44.35
N GLN A 5 38.52 45.61 43.50
CA GLN A 5 37.17 45.71 42.92
C GLN A 5 37.07 44.77 41.70
N TYR A 6 36.05 43.92 41.70
CA TYR A 6 35.68 43.10 40.55
C TYR A 6 34.68 43.85 39.65
N PRO A 7 34.82 43.77 38.31
CA PRO A 7 33.94 44.47 37.38
C PRO A 7 32.53 43.83 37.29
N SER A 8 31.53 44.68 37.09
CA SER A 8 30.11 44.36 36.97
C SER A 8 29.81 43.56 35.69
N ALA A 9 28.92 42.57 35.80
CA ALA A 9 28.48 41.74 34.69
C ALA A 9 27.63 42.52 33.65
N PRO A 10 27.73 42.19 32.35
CA PRO A 10 26.94 42.84 31.30
C PRO A 10 25.45 42.43 31.37
N SER A 11 24.58 43.42 31.18
CA SER A 11 23.12 43.31 31.13
C SER A 11 22.63 42.46 29.95
N ALA A 12 21.66 41.58 30.21
CA ALA A 12 20.99 40.77 29.20
C ALA A 12 20.19 41.63 28.19
N PRO A 13 20.20 41.32 26.88
CA PRO A 13 19.37 42.02 25.90
C PRO A 13 17.90 41.58 25.98
N SER A 14 17.01 42.57 25.87
CA SER A 14 15.55 42.48 25.88
C SER A 14 14.96 41.65 24.71
N PRO A 15 13.86 40.88 24.91
CA PRO A 15 13.36 39.96 23.90
C PRO A 15 12.22 40.55 23.07
N TYR A 16 12.36 41.74 22.49
CA TYR A 16 11.41 42.22 21.48
C TYR A 16 12.09 43.23 20.56
N ASN A 17 12.49 42.76 19.38
CA ASN A 17 12.61 43.64 18.22
C ASN A 17 12.17 42.86 16.96
N ASN A 18 11.21 43.46 16.25
CA ASN A 18 10.63 42.96 15.02
C ASN A 18 11.62 43.14 13.87
N ASP A 19 12.19 42.04 13.37
CA ASP A 19 12.79 42.00 12.05
C ASP A 19 12.04 40.99 11.19
N ILE A 20 11.10 41.53 10.42
CA ILE A 20 10.50 40.91 9.25
C ILE A 20 11.55 41.02 8.14
N GLN A 21 12.35 39.97 7.92
CA GLN A 21 13.08 39.78 6.66
C GLN A 21 13.56 38.33 6.52
N ASP A 22 13.25 37.74 5.35
CA ASP A 22 13.74 36.47 4.80
C ASP A 22 13.46 35.16 5.55
N ARG A 23 12.18 34.75 5.54
CA ARG A 23 11.90 33.33 5.30
C ARG A 23 12.06 33.07 3.80
N GLN A 24 13.27 32.67 3.40
CA GLN A 24 13.49 32.05 2.11
C GLN A 24 12.50 30.89 1.96
N SER A 25 11.55 31.05 1.04
CA SER A 25 10.67 30.01 0.56
C SER A 25 11.51 28.86 0.04
N MET A 26 11.53 27.75 0.78
CA MET A 26 11.96 26.45 0.26
C MET A 26 11.21 26.20 -1.05
N PRO A 27 11.87 25.83 -2.14
CA PRO A 27 11.18 25.52 -3.38
C PRO A 27 10.37 24.25 -3.16
N THR A 28 9.05 24.40 -3.02
CA THR A 28 8.10 23.30 -3.18
C THR A 28 8.29 22.75 -4.59
N TYR A 29 8.91 21.58 -4.68
CA TYR A 29 9.07 20.82 -5.93
C TYR A 29 7.70 20.26 -6.34
N HIS A 30 6.78 21.14 -6.75
CA HIS A 30 5.59 20.69 -7.45
C HIS A 30 6.02 20.36 -8.89
N ALA A 31 6.35 19.09 -9.13
CA ALA A 31 6.45 18.57 -10.48
C ALA A 31 5.18 19.01 -11.24
N SER A 32 5.38 19.56 -12.44
CA SER A 32 4.25 19.96 -13.29
C SER A 32 3.32 18.77 -13.51
N SER A 33 2.02 18.99 -13.74
CA SER A 33 1.07 17.91 -14.07
C SER A 33 1.56 17.00 -15.20
N GLU A 34 2.30 17.59 -16.16
CA GLU A 34 2.95 16.91 -17.26
C GLU A 34 4.09 15.98 -16.82
N GLU A 35 4.92 16.40 -15.86
CA GLU A 35 5.98 15.54 -15.30
C GLU A 35 5.39 14.38 -14.52
N ARG A 36 4.40 14.64 -13.67
CA ARG A 36 3.68 13.56 -12.96
C ARG A 36 3.06 12.56 -13.90
N MET A 37 2.45 13.02 -15.00
CA MET A 37 1.85 12.11 -15.98
C MET A 37 2.92 11.29 -16.73
N ARG A 38 4.10 11.88 -17.02
CA ARG A 38 5.24 11.13 -17.56
C ARG A 38 5.76 10.09 -16.57
N ASP A 39 5.81 10.41 -15.29
CA ASP A 39 6.20 9.48 -14.23
C ASP A 39 5.21 8.34 -14.12
N PHE A 40 3.91 8.65 -14.13
CA PHE A 40 2.84 7.65 -14.14
C PHE A 40 2.98 6.69 -15.32
N GLN A 41 3.17 7.22 -16.54
CA GLN A 41 3.37 6.40 -17.73
C GLN A 41 4.60 5.49 -17.61
N ARG A 42 5.71 6.00 -17.07
CA ARG A 42 6.92 5.19 -16.83
C ARG A 42 6.67 4.05 -15.85
N LEU A 43 5.87 4.26 -14.81
CA LEU A 43 5.51 3.21 -13.86
C LEU A 43 4.56 2.18 -14.47
N VAL A 44 3.56 2.63 -15.24
CA VAL A 44 2.64 1.76 -16.00
C VAL A 44 3.43 0.83 -16.93
N ASP A 45 4.38 1.38 -17.68
CA ASP A 45 5.24 0.58 -18.57
C ASP A 45 6.16 -0.35 -17.80
N ARG A 46 6.78 0.14 -16.70
CA ARG A 46 7.72 -0.64 -15.87
C ARG A 46 7.07 -1.87 -15.24
N TYR A 47 5.85 -1.72 -14.72
CA TYR A 47 5.14 -2.78 -14.02
C TYR A 47 4.17 -3.56 -14.92
N GLU A 48 4.20 -3.29 -16.23
CA GLU A 48 3.36 -3.95 -17.23
C GLU A 48 1.86 -3.85 -16.86
N ILE A 49 1.43 -2.67 -16.39
CA ILE A 49 0.05 -2.42 -16.00
C ILE A 49 -0.80 -2.25 -17.26
N ASN A 50 -1.93 -2.96 -17.31
CA ASN A 50 -2.91 -2.84 -18.37
C ASN A 50 -3.40 -1.40 -18.49
N HIS A 51 -3.47 -0.87 -19.72
CA HIS A 51 -3.85 0.52 -19.94
C HIS A 51 -5.24 0.88 -19.38
N THR A 52 -6.18 -0.07 -19.41
CA THR A 52 -7.51 0.07 -18.80
C THR A 52 -7.40 0.22 -17.28
N PHE A 53 -6.57 -0.61 -16.65
CA PHE A 53 -6.33 -0.60 -15.21
C PHE A 53 -5.70 0.75 -14.81
N ALA A 54 -4.66 1.18 -15.54
CA ALA A 54 -4.01 2.48 -15.35
C ALA A 54 -4.98 3.67 -15.50
N THR A 55 -5.90 3.60 -16.47
CA THR A 55 -6.91 4.66 -16.67
C THR A 55 -7.84 4.79 -15.47
N LYS A 56 -8.31 3.65 -14.93
CA LYS A 56 -9.20 3.62 -13.75
C LYS A 56 -8.47 4.00 -12.46
N LEU A 57 -7.19 3.64 -12.34
CA LEU A 57 -6.36 3.92 -11.18
C LEU A 57 -6.28 5.42 -10.83
N ARG A 58 -6.45 6.30 -11.81
CA ARG A 58 -6.55 7.76 -11.60
C ARG A 58 -7.71 8.18 -10.69
N ALA A 59 -8.69 7.31 -10.45
CA ALA A 59 -9.75 7.57 -9.48
C ALA A 59 -9.24 7.71 -8.03
N LEU A 60 -8.00 7.29 -7.76
CA LEU A 60 -7.32 7.50 -6.48
C LEU A 60 -6.62 8.86 -6.35
N GLU A 61 -6.64 9.72 -7.39
CA GLU A 61 -6.14 11.09 -7.26
C GLU A 61 -6.85 11.79 -6.08
N GLY A 62 -6.05 12.27 -5.12
CA GLY A 62 -6.56 12.93 -3.92
C GLY A 62 -7.10 12.02 -2.83
N TYR A 63 -6.86 10.71 -2.88
CA TYR A 63 -7.02 9.84 -1.71
C TYR A 63 -5.82 9.99 -0.77
N GLU A 64 -6.06 9.90 0.54
CA GLU A 64 -5.04 9.51 1.51
C GLU A 64 -4.84 8.00 1.43
N ILE A 65 -3.61 7.52 1.34
CA ILE A 65 -3.33 6.08 1.25
C ILE A 65 -2.51 5.65 2.47
N VAL A 66 -3.06 4.70 3.23
CA VAL A 66 -2.39 4.04 4.35
C VAL A 66 -2.18 2.58 4.02
N PHE A 67 -0.97 2.07 4.26
CA PHE A 67 -0.64 0.65 4.16
C PHE A 67 -0.27 0.08 5.54
N ILE A 68 -1.09 -0.81 6.07
CA ILE A 68 -0.82 -1.60 7.28
C ILE A 68 -0.13 -2.91 6.86
N CYS A 69 1.12 -3.07 7.25
CA CYS A 69 1.96 -4.24 6.98
C CYS A 69 2.00 -5.17 8.18
N ASP A 70 1.54 -6.40 8.02
CA ASP A 70 1.84 -7.48 8.95
C ASP A 70 3.33 -7.82 8.88
N ASP A 71 4.01 -7.56 10.00
CA ASP A 71 5.39 -7.93 10.23
C ASP A 71 5.53 -8.92 11.40
N SER A 72 4.49 -9.72 11.64
CA SER A 72 4.49 -10.82 12.61
C SER A 72 5.39 -11.98 12.18
N GLY A 73 5.74 -12.85 13.12
CA GLY A 73 6.64 -13.97 12.86
C GLY A 73 6.19 -14.91 11.73
N SER A 74 4.88 -15.10 11.54
CA SER A 74 4.31 -16.00 10.52
C SER A 74 4.62 -15.55 9.09
N MET A 75 4.86 -14.26 8.87
CA MET A 75 5.21 -13.71 7.57
C MET A 75 6.57 -14.21 7.02
N ASN A 76 7.39 -14.87 7.85
CA ASN A 76 8.60 -15.57 7.39
C ASN A 76 8.30 -16.87 6.63
N THR A 77 7.04 -17.34 6.59
CA THR A 77 6.65 -18.58 5.93
C THR A 77 6.90 -18.49 4.42
N PRO A 78 7.52 -19.51 3.79
CA PRO A 78 7.69 -19.58 2.34
C PRO A 78 6.35 -19.66 1.57
N LEU A 79 6.26 -19.03 0.40
CA LEU A 79 5.12 -19.10 -0.51
C LEU A 79 5.29 -20.22 -1.55
N GLY A 80 4.62 -21.35 -1.32
CA GLY A 80 4.58 -22.50 -2.22
C GLY A 80 5.89 -23.30 -2.30
N ASP A 81 6.03 -24.08 -3.36
CA ASP A 81 7.14 -25.01 -3.55
C ASP A 81 8.33 -24.40 -4.29
N LEU A 82 9.49 -25.04 -4.12
CA LEU A 82 10.71 -24.75 -4.90
C LEU A 82 10.43 -24.86 -6.40
N SER A 83 10.69 -23.77 -7.13
CA SER A 83 10.60 -23.73 -8.60
C SER A 83 11.77 -24.45 -9.28
N GLY A 84 12.86 -24.67 -8.53
CA GLY A 84 14.08 -25.34 -8.95
C GLY A 84 15.00 -25.62 -7.75
N PRO A 85 16.02 -26.48 -7.91
CA PRO A 85 16.88 -26.93 -6.81
C PRO A 85 17.78 -25.84 -6.20
N PHE A 86 17.88 -24.67 -6.85
CA PHE A 86 18.71 -23.54 -6.41
C PHE A 86 17.89 -22.27 -6.17
N ASP A 87 16.58 -22.30 -6.40
CA ASP A 87 15.74 -21.13 -6.23
C ASP A 87 15.40 -20.95 -4.76
N LYS A 88 15.50 -19.71 -4.26
CA LYS A 88 14.95 -19.38 -2.96
C LYS A 88 13.44 -19.22 -3.11
N VAL A 89 12.66 -19.99 -2.34
CA VAL A 89 11.22 -19.74 -2.23
C VAL A 89 11.02 -18.37 -1.56
N PRO A 90 10.35 -17.40 -2.19
CA PRO A 90 10.04 -16.13 -1.55
C PRO A 90 9.15 -16.39 -0.33
N SER A 91 9.40 -15.67 0.76
CA SER A 91 8.48 -15.67 1.90
C SER A 91 7.27 -14.78 1.65
N ARG A 92 6.23 -14.92 2.47
CA ARG A 92 5.08 -14.00 2.52
C ARG A 92 5.55 -12.54 2.68
N TRP A 93 6.56 -12.33 3.51
CA TRP A 93 7.24 -11.05 3.69
C TRP A 93 7.92 -10.54 2.42
N ASP A 94 8.55 -11.41 1.61
CA ASP A 94 9.22 -10.99 0.38
C ASP A 94 8.21 -10.51 -0.68
N GLU A 95 7.06 -11.18 -0.81
CA GLU A 95 5.97 -10.71 -1.68
C GLU A 95 5.38 -9.39 -1.15
N LEU A 96 5.14 -9.27 0.17
CA LEU A 96 4.66 -8.03 0.77
C LEU A 96 5.59 -6.84 0.50
N LYS A 97 6.91 -7.01 0.63
CA LYS A 97 7.89 -5.95 0.29
C LYS A 97 7.73 -5.47 -1.15
N GLN A 98 7.58 -6.42 -2.09
CA GLN A 98 7.44 -6.11 -3.50
C GLN A 98 6.13 -5.34 -3.73
N THR A 99 5.02 -5.81 -3.17
CA THR A 99 3.71 -5.16 -3.24
C THR A 99 3.76 -3.73 -2.69
N VAL A 100 4.27 -3.54 -1.47
CA VAL A 100 4.35 -2.20 -0.84
C VAL A 100 5.25 -1.27 -1.64
N SER A 101 6.38 -1.77 -2.17
CA SER A 101 7.28 -0.97 -3.00
C SER A 101 6.59 -0.43 -4.25
N ILE A 102 5.82 -1.28 -4.94
CA ILE A 102 5.07 -0.87 -6.14
C ILE A 102 3.91 0.05 -5.77
N VAL A 103 3.20 -0.23 -4.68
CA VAL A 103 2.15 0.67 -4.16
C VAL A 103 2.72 2.05 -3.89
N VAL A 104 3.83 2.17 -3.17
CA VAL A 104 4.45 3.48 -2.88
C VAL A 104 4.83 4.20 -4.16
N ASP A 105 5.51 3.54 -5.10
CA ASP A 105 5.92 4.20 -6.34
C ASP A 105 4.72 4.68 -7.16
N ILE A 106 3.64 3.88 -7.27
CA ILE A 106 2.41 4.26 -7.98
C ILE A 106 1.65 5.37 -7.24
N ALA A 107 1.38 5.16 -5.96
CA ALA A 107 0.59 6.06 -5.12
C ALA A 107 1.22 7.44 -5.03
N SER A 108 2.54 7.54 -4.96
CA SER A 108 3.26 8.84 -4.86
C SER A 108 3.09 9.74 -6.08
N VAL A 109 2.66 9.18 -7.23
CA VAL A 109 2.30 9.98 -8.41
C VAL A 109 0.86 10.50 -8.34
N LEU A 110 -0.02 9.78 -7.66
CA LEU A 110 -1.45 10.09 -7.50
C LEU A 110 -1.71 10.98 -6.27
N ASP A 111 -0.96 10.76 -5.21
CA ASP A 111 -0.94 11.55 -3.98
C ASP A 111 0.48 12.13 -3.74
N PRO A 112 0.68 13.44 -3.96
CA PRO A 112 1.98 14.07 -3.75
C PRO A 112 2.41 14.09 -2.27
N ASP A 113 1.52 13.81 -1.31
CA ASP A 113 1.87 13.71 0.11
C ASP A 113 2.58 12.39 0.45
N GLY A 114 2.53 11.40 -0.44
CA GLY A 114 3.10 10.07 -0.25
C GLY A 114 2.15 9.10 0.44
N VAL A 115 2.69 7.96 0.87
CA VAL A 115 1.96 6.89 1.54
C VAL A 115 2.42 6.77 2.98
N ASP A 116 1.46 6.57 3.88
CA ASP A 116 1.73 6.27 5.28
C ASP A 116 1.75 4.76 5.51
N ILE A 117 2.85 4.24 6.07
CA ILE A 117 3.07 2.81 6.28
C ILE A 117 3.05 2.54 7.78
N TYR A 118 2.07 1.77 8.21
CA TYR A 118 1.98 1.26 9.57
C TYR A 118 2.46 -0.18 9.58
N PHE A 119 3.10 -0.58 10.65
CA PHE A 119 3.46 -1.98 10.89
C PHE A 119 2.75 -2.48 12.13
N LEU A 120 2.58 -3.80 12.24
CA LEU A 120 1.94 -4.38 13.42
C LEU A 120 2.84 -4.34 14.66
N ASN A 121 4.16 -4.51 14.50
CA ASN A 121 5.11 -4.71 15.58
C ASN A 121 6.25 -3.68 15.62
N ARG A 122 6.18 -2.60 14.81
CA ARG A 122 7.17 -1.51 14.81
C ARG A 122 6.53 -0.14 14.51
N GLU A 123 7.30 0.92 14.68
CA GLU A 123 6.81 2.28 14.42
C GLU A 123 6.50 2.52 12.94
N PRO A 124 5.51 3.39 12.64
CA PRO A 124 5.12 3.71 11.28
C PRO A 124 6.15 4.62 10.58
N LEU A 125 6.10 4.62 9.26
CA LEU A 125 6.74 5.59 8.38
C LEU A 125 5.67 6.47 7.75
N PHE A 126 5.90 7.78 7.70
CA PHE A 126 4.93 8.73 7.15
C PHE A 126 5.46 9.39 5.89
N HIS A 127 4.57 9.74 4.97
CA HIS A 127 4.87 10.48 3.74
C HIS A 127 5.96 9.82 2.87
N VAL A 128 5.94 8.50 2.76
CA VAL A 128 6.88 7.74 1.93
C VAL A 128 6.55 8.00 0.46
N ARG A 129 7.53 8.48 -0.31
CA ARG A 129 7.34 8.89 -1.72
C ARG A 129 8.09 8.02 -2.72
N SER A 130 8.95 7.13 -2.25
CA SER A 130 9.69 6.19 -3.10
C SER A 130 9.92 4.86 -2.39
N SER A 131 9.83 3.77 -3.16
CA SER A 131 10.23 2.43 -2.71
C SER A 131 11.66 2.38 -2.15
N SER A 132 12.55 3.27 -2.58
CA SER A 132 13.93 3.36 -2.06
C SER A 132 14.00 3.71 -0.58
N GLU A 133 13.02 4.45 -0.04
CA GLU A 133 12.93 4.80 1.38
C GLU A 133 12.58 3.61 2.28
N LEU A 134 12.11 2.50 1.68
CA LEU A 134 11.67 1.31 2.40
C LEU A 134 12.79 0.30 2.65
N ILE A 135 13.93 0.45 1.95
CA ILE A 135 15.01 -0.53 1.93
C ILE A 135 15.51 -0.84 3.34
N SER A 136 15.78 0.19 4.15
CA SER A 136 16.27 0.00 5.52
C SER A 136 15.22 -0.65 6.41
N THR A 137 13.97 -0.23 6.30
CA THR A 137 12.89 -0.73 7.17
C THR A 137 12.54 -2.19 6.87
N PHE A 138 12.54 -2.58 5.60
CA PHE A 138 12.28 -3.96 5.18
C PHE A 138 13.48 -4.90 5.35
N SER A 139 14.67 -4.37 5.67
CA SER A 139 15.83 -5.18 6.07
C SER A 139 15.65 -5.85 7.43
N VAL A 140 14.77 -5.30 8.28
CA VAL A 140 14.42 -5.89 9.57
C VAL A 140 13.38 -7.00 9.36
N PRO A 141 13.69 -8.26 9.70
CA PRO A 141 12.78 -9.38 9.47
C PRO A 141 11.51 -9.27 10.33
N PRO A 142 10.40 -9.92 9.92
CA PRO A 142 9.18 -10.01 10.70
C PRO A 142 9.39 -10.77 12.01
N SER A 143 8.75 -10.30 13.08
CA SER A 143 8.73 -10.95 14.38
C SER A 143 7.57 -10.43 15.23
N GLY A 144 7.10 -11.24 16.17
CA GLY A 144 6.04 -10.84 17.10
C GLY A 144 4.64 -11.32 16.73
N PRO A 145 3.62 -10.91 17.49
CA PRO A 145 2.21 -11.26 17.27
C PRO A 145 1.59 -10.52 16.06
N THR A 146 0.28 -10.68 15.87
CA THR A 146 -0.51 -10.10 14.77
C THR A 146 -1.55 -9.10 15.31
N PRO A 147 -1.16 -8.01 15.99
CA PRO A 147 -2.05 -7.07 16.68
C PRO A 147 -2.77 -6.10 15.71
N ILE A 148 -3.56 -6.62 14.77
CA ILE A 148 -4.28 -5.82 13.76
C ILE A 148 -5.23 -4.80 14.40
N VAL A 149 -6.00 -5.22 15.40
CA VAL A 149 -7.07 -4.41 16.02
C VAL A 149 -6.56 -3.08 16.60
N PRO A 150 -5.55 -3.06 17.49
CA PRO A 150 -5.03 -1.79 18.02
C PRO A 150 -4.40 -0.91 16.94
N VAL A 151 -3.77 -1.49 15.91
CA VAL A 151 -3.13 -0.74 14.83
C VAL A 151 -4.17 -0.11 13.90
N LEU A 152 -5.21 -0.85 13.53
CA LEU A 152 -6.30 -0.30 12.73
C LEU A 152 -7.02 0.85 13.45
N ARG A 153 -7.26 0.71 14.77
CA ARG A 153 -7.80 1.82 15.59
C ARG A 153 -6.85 3.01 15.65
N ARG A 154 -5.54 2.79 15.72
CA ARG A 154 -4.52 3.84 15.64
C ARG A 154 -4.64 4.59 14.31
N VAL A 155 -4.67 3.88 13.18
CA VAL A 155 -4.83 4.49 11.85
C VAL A 155 -6.10 5.34 11.77
N LEU A 156 -7.25 4.80 12.17
CA LEU A 156 -8.53 5.52 12.11
C LEU A 156 -8.53 6.81 12.95
N ARG A 157 -7.85 6.79 14.10
CA ARG A 157 -7.70 7.97 14.97
C ARG A 157 -6.69 8.96 14.39
N ASP A 158 -5.53 8.49 13.96
CA ASP A 158 -4.44 9.33 13.49
C ASP A 158 -4.83 10.04 12.17
N LYS A 159 -5.72 9.42 11.37
CA LYS A 159 -6.24 9.95 10.10
C LYS A 159 -7.62 10.61 10.16
N GLN A 160 -8.13 10.89 11.36
CA GLN A 160 -9.50 11.39 11.52
C GLN A 160 -9.72 12.71 10.77
N ASN A 161 -8.74 13.62 10.77
CA ASN A 161 -8.85 14.92 10.10
C ASN A 161 -8.81 14.75 8.57
N GLU A 162 -7.93 13.90 8.06
CA GLU A 162 -7.78 13.62 6.63
C GLU A 162 -9.05 12.98 6.05
N ILE A 163 -9.75 12.15 6.84
CA ILE A 163 -11.05 11.57 6.46
C ILE A 163 -12.11 12.66 6.23
N GLU A 164 -12.05 13.79 6.95
CA GLU A 164 -13.00 14.90 6.75
C GLU A 164 -12.73 15.63 5.42
N GLU A 165 -11.46 15.77 5.04
CA GLU A 165 -11.04 16.51 3.83
C GLU A 165 -11.08 15.64 2.57
N ARG A 166 -10.48 14.45 2.62
CA ARG A 166 -10.37 13.50 1.52
C ARG A 166 -10.79 12.08 1.91
N LYS A 167 -10.83 11.16 0.95
CA LYS A 167 -11.10 9.74 1.22
C LYS A 167 -9.82 9.07 1.70
N LEU A 168 -9.94 8.09 2.60
CA LEU A 168 -8.83 7.30 3.14
C LEU A 168 -8.92 5.87 2.60
N LEU A 169 -7.97 5.46 1.77
CA LEU A 169 -7.81 4.06 1.39
C LEU A 169 -6.89 3.37 2.41
N ILE A 170 -7.39 2.32 3.05
CA ILE A 170 -6.59 1.46 3.93
C ILE A 170 -6.30 0.15 3.22
N LEU A 171 -5.02 -0.13 2.99
CA LEU A 171 -4.52 -1.42 2.55
C LEU A 171 -4.00 -2.17 3.77
N LEU A 172 -4.49 -3.38 4.02
CA LEU A 172 -4.08 -4.19 5.18
C LEU A 172 -3.58 -5.53 4.69
N ALA A 173 -2.28 -5.76 4.72
CA ALA A 173 -1.71 -7.06 4.40
C ALA A 173 -1.50 -7.89 5.66
N THR A 174 -1.97 -9.14 5.66
CA THR A 174 -1.79 -10.09 6.76
C THR A 174 -1.88 -11.53 6.27
N ASP A 175 -1.17 -12.44 6.93
CA ASP A 175 -1.19 -13.87 6.59
C ASP A 175 -2.05 -14.72 7.53
N GLY A 176 -2.79 -14.09 8.45
CA GLY A 176 -3.46 -14.87 9.48
C GLY A 176 -4.52 -14.17 10.31
N VAL A 177 -4.75 -14.78 11.48
CA VAL A 177 -5.79 -14.36 12.40
C VAL A 177 -5.26 -13.25 13.31
N PRO A 178 -5.96 -12.10 13.45
CA PRO A 178 -5.61 -11.07 14.43
C PRO A 178 -5.43 -11.66 15.83
N THR A 179 -4.43 -11.18 16.57
CA THR A 179 -4.21 -11.56 17.96
C THR A 179 -4.25 -10.39 18.92
N ASP A 180 -4.65 -10.64 20.17
CA ASP A 180 -4.52 -9.68 21.26
C ASP A 180 -3.06 -9.60 21.77
N ASN A 181 -2.80 -8.71 22.73
CA ASN A 181 -1.47 -8.55 23.33
C ASN A 181 -0.97 -9.79 24.09
N ARG A 182 -1.79 -10.83 24.25
CA ARG A 182 -1.46 -12.12 24.86
C ARG A 182 -1.32 -13.23 23.81
N GLY A 183 -1.48 -12.92 22.52
CA GLY A 183 -1.42 -13.89 21.42
C GLY A 183 -2.71 -14.67 21.18
N HIS A 184 -3.83 -14.33 21.82
CA HIS A 184 -5.10 -15.01 21.57
C HIS A 184 -5.80 -14.44 20.35
N ARG A 185 -6.47 -15.31 19.58
CA ARG A 185 -7.25 -14.94 18.38
C ARG A 185 -8.34 -13.93 18.72
N ASP A 186 -8.42 -12.82 17.97
CA ASP A 186 -9.35 -11.71 18.19
C ASP A 186 -10.08 -11.26 16.91
N ILE A 187 -10.63 -12.25 16.17
CA ILE A 187 -11.40 -12.01 14.94
C ILE A 187 -12.62 -11.12 15.20
N ARG A 188 -13.29 -11.30 16.35
CA ARG A 188 -14.51 -10.56 16.68
C ARG A 188 -14.28 -9.07 16.83
N SER A 189 -13.18 -8.66 17.48
CA SER A 189 -12.88 -7.24 17.60
C SER A 189 -12.46 -6.65 16.26
N PHE A 190 -11.77 -7.42 15.42
CA PHE A 190 -11.42 -6.96 14.07
C PHE A 190 -12.68 -6.71 13.23
N GLU A 191 -13.65 -7.64 13.24
CA GLU A 191 -14.94 -7.46 12.58
C GLU A 191 -15.67 -6.22 13.13
N TYR A 192 -15.65 -6.06 14.45
CA TYR A 192 -16.31 -4.96 15.11
C TYR A 192 -15.76 -3.61 14.65
N VAL A 193 -14.43 -3.47 14.55
CA VAL A 193 -13.79 -2.23 14.05
C VAL A 193 -14.24 -1.95 12.61
N LEU A 194 -14.18 -2.94 11.71
CA LEU A 194 -14.55 -2.77 10.30
C LEU A 194 -16.03 -2.37 10.09
N LYS A 195 -16.94 -2.90 10.93
CA LYS A 195 -18.39 -2.64 10.81
C LYS A 195 -18.86 -1.40 11.57
N ASN A 196 -18.31 -1.15 12.77
CA ASN A 196 -18.87 -0.20 13.72
C ASN A 196 -17.99 1.04 13.93
N GLU A 197 -16.66 0.89 13.96
CA GLU A 197 -15.74 1.99 14.27
C GLU A 197 -15.21 2.69 13.00
N ARG A 198 -15.05 1.97 11.89
CA ARG A 198 -14.69 2.53 10.59
C ARG A 198 -15.86 3.38 10.04
N LYS A 199 -15.82 4.69 10.29
CA LYS A 199 -16.86 5.66 9.88
C LYS A 199 -16.25 6.97 9.37
N PRO A 200 -16.83 7.59 8.33
CA PRO A 200 -17.95 7.08 7.53
C PRO A 200 -17.48 6.06 6.47
N VAL A 201 -18.15 4.91 6.37
CA VAL A 201 -17.73 3.74 5.57
C VAL A 201 -17.45 4.09 4.10
N ASN A 202 -18.27 4.94 3.49
CA ASN A 202 -18.15 5.35 2.09
C ASN A 202 -16.92 6.23 1.79
N ARG A 203 -16.23 6.73 2.82
CA ARG A 203 -14.98 7.49 2.68
C ARG A 203 -13.75 6.70 3.08
N ILE A 204 -13.91 5.50 3.63
CA ILE A 204 -12.83 4.67 4.14
C ILE A 204 -12.88 3.28 3.50
N PRO A 205 -12.68 3.14 2.18
CA PRO A 205 -12.54 1.82 1.58
C PRO A 205 -11.33 1.08 2.17
N VAL A 206 -11.49 -0.23 2.33
CA VAL A 206 -10.45 -1.11 2.87
C VAL A 206 -10.22 -2.24 1.87
N THR A 207 -8.96 -2.53 1.57
CA THR A 207 -8.57 -3.76 0.90
C THR A 207 -7.72 -4.58 1.86
N ILE A 208 -8.13 -5.82 2.14
CA ILE A 208 -7.32 -6.77 2.90
C ILE A 208 -6.57 -7.66 1.90
N ILE A 209 -5.25 -7.73 2.04
CA ILE A 209 -4.38 -8.52 1.20
C ILE A 209 -4.00 -9.78 1.99
N ALA A 210 -4.51 -10.92 1.54
CA ALA A 210 -4.28 -12.21 2.18
C ALA A 210 -2.90 -12.73 1.76
N CYS A 211 -1.92 -12.61 2.66
CA CYS A 211 -0.55 -13.03 2.41
C CYS A 211 -0.33 -14.51 2.75
N THR A 212 -1.27 -15.40 2.42
CA THR A 212 -1.20 -16.82 2.81
C THR A 212 -1.85 -17.71 1.76
N ASP A 213 -1.31 -18.91 1.61
CA ASP A 213 -1.89 -20.04 0.88
C ASP A 213 -2.76 -20.95 1.78
N ASP A 214 -2.80 -20.66 3.08
CA ASP A 214 -3.64 -21.36 4.06
C ASP A 214 -5.03 -20.72 4.17
N ASN A 215 -5.97 -21.31 3.46
CA ASN A 215 -7.38 -20.90 3.45
C ASN A 215 -8.07 -20.98 4.82
N ASP A 216 -7.62 -21.84 5.75
CA ASP A 216 -8.26 -21.98 7.06
C ASP A 216 -7.98 -20.74 7.94
N CYS A 217 -6.83 -20.11 7.74
CA CYS A 217 -6.42 -18.93 8.48
C CYS A 217 -7.16 -17.66 8.05
N ILE A 218 -7.60 -17.58 6.79
CA ILE A 218 -8.23 -16.39 6.20
C ILE A 218 -9.67 -16.59 5.74
N GLY A 219 -10.23 -17.80 5.83
CA GLY A 219 -11.58 -18.08 5.29
C GLY A 219 -12.71 -17.22 5.86
N TYR A 220 -12.52 -16.61 7.02
CA TYR A 220 -13.46 -15.64 7.58
C TYR A 220 -13.51 -14.31 6.80
N LEU A 221 -12.43 -13.95 6.10
CA LEU A 221 -12.33 -12.74 5.27
C LEU A 221 -13.20 -12.84 4.02
N ASN A 222 -13.23 -13.99 3.34
CA ASN A 222 -14.11 -14.23 2.18
C ASN A 222 -15.60 -14.05 2.53
N ASP A 223 -15.93 -14.33 3.78
CA ASP A 223 -17.28 -14.15 4.33
C ASP A 223 -17.59 -12.66 4.62
N TRP A 224 -16.57 -11.86 4.92
CA TRP A 224 -16.67 -10.44 5.22
C TRP A 224 -16.68 -9.58 3.98
N ASP A 225 -15.88 -9.93 2.99
CA ASP A 225 -15.84 -9.34 1.65
C ASP A 225 -17.26 -9.11 1.10
N LYS A 226 -18.12 -10.15 1.19
CA LYS A 226 -19.51 -10.11 0.73
C LYS A 226 -20.49 -9.36 1.63
N LYS A 227 -20.13 -9.10 2.89
CA LYS A 227 -21.05 -8.63 3.95
C LYS A 227 -20.72 -7.24 4.47
N ILE A 228 -19.48 -6.77 4.30
CA ILE A 228 -18.99 -5.50 4.80
C ILE A 228 -18.83 -4.57 3.60
N ALA A 229 -19.61 -3.49 3.56
CA ALA A 229 -19.56 -2.53 2.45
C ALA A 229 -18.17 -1.88 2.31
N ASN A 230 -17.71 -1.66 1.07
CA ASN A 230 -16.41 -1.04 0.77
C ASN A 230 -15.25 -1.77 1.47
N LEU A 231 -15.32 -3.10 1.50
CA LEU A 231 -14.25 -4.00 1.88
C LEU A 231 -14.03 -4.93 0.70
N ASP A 232 -12.77 -5.10 0.30
CA ASP A 232 -12.33 -6.09 -0.68
C ASP A 232 -11.27 -6.99 -0.03
N VAL A 233 -11.24 -8.27 -0.42
CA VAL A 233 -10.24 -9.24 0.03
C VAL A 233 -9.54 -9.83 -1.19
N VAL A 234 -8.25 -9.55 -1.30
CA VAL A 234 -7.42 -10.00 -2.42
C VAL A 234 -6.44 -11.06 -1.94
N ASP A 235 -6.40 -12.20 -2.62
CA ASP A 235 -5.48 -13.30 -2.32
C ASP A 235 -4.02 -12.97 -2.72
N ASP A 236 -3.09 -13.90 -2.45
CA ASP A 236 -1.73 -13.81 -2.99
C ASP A 236 -1.74 -13.77 -4.53
N TYR A 237 -0.70 -13.19 -5.13
CA TYR A 237 -0.68 -12.96 -6.58
C TYR A 237 -0.91 -14.23 -7.41
N ARG A 238 -0.41 -15.38 -6.96
CA ARG A 238 -0.50 -16.62 -7.74
C ARG A 238 -1.92 -17.18 -7.69
N ASN A 239 -2.58 -17.11 -6.53
CA ASN A 239 -3.97 -17.53 -6.37
C ASN A 239 -4.91 -16.57 -7.10
N GLU A 240 -4.81 -15.27 -6.85
CA GLU A 240 -5.62 -14.24 -7.50
C GLU A 240 -5.55 -14.35 -9.03
N LYS A 241 -4.34 -14.50 -9.58
CA LYS A 241 -4.14 -14.68 -11.03
C LYS A 241 -4.85 -15.94 -11.55
N ARG A 242 -4.79 -17.04 -10.82
CA ARG A 242 -5.44 -18.30 -11.22
C ARG A 242 -6.96 -18.15 -11.22
N GLU A 243 -7.53 -17.45 -10.25
CA GLU A 243 -8.97 -17.22 -10.14
C GLU A 243 -9.48 -16.29 -11.24
N ILE A 244 -8.81 -15.16 -11.46
CA ILE A 244 -9.10 -14.25 -12.58
C ILE A 244 -9.01 -15.01 -13.91
N GLN A 245 -7.96 -15.80 -14.15
CA GLN A 245 -7.84 -16.57 -15.39
C GLN A 245 -8.90 -17.68 -15.52
N ALA A 246 -9.40 -18.23 -14.41
CA ALA A 246 -10.51 -19.17 -14.41
C ALA A 246 -11.82 -18.49 -14.85
N ARG A 247 -12.05 -17.23 -14.49
CA ARG A 247 -13.25 -16.46 -14.89
C ARG A 247 -13.14 -15.80 -16.26
N GLN A 248 -12.07 -15.04 -16.48
CA GLN A 248 -11.86 -14.22 -17.67
C GLN A 248 -11.33 -15.05 -18.85
N GLY A 249 -10.67 -16.16 -18.56
CA GLY A 249 -10.10 -17.08 -19.54
C GLY A 249 -8.59 -17.26 -19.36
N LYS A 250 -8.07 -18.45 -19.68
CA LYS A 250 -6.68 -18.87 -19.42
C LYS A 250 -5.59 -17.97 -20.02
N GLN A 251 -5.93 -17.16 -21.02
CA GLN A 251 -5.01 -16.24 -21.70
C GLN A 251 -5.18 -14.79 -21.24
N PHE A 252 -6.01 -14.53 -20.23
CA PHE A 252 -6.20 -13.20 -19.69
C PHE A 252 -4.86 -12.67 -19.15
N PRO A 253 -4.36 -11.53 -19.69
CA PRO A 253 -3.13 -10.93 -19.21
C PRO A 253 -3.39 -10.32 -17.83
N PHE A 254 -2.59 -10.75 -16.86
CA PHE A 254 -2.63 -10.24 -15.50
C PHE A 254 -1.20 -10.26 -14.97
N SER A 255 -0.55 -9.09 -15.01
CA SER A 255 0.80 -8.89 -14.51
C SER A 255 0.80 -8.72 -12.99
N PHE A 256 1.98 -8.69 -12.38
CA PHE A 256 2.08 -8.31 -10.96
C PHE A 256 1.70 -6.83 -10.75
N GLY A 257 1.94 -5.97 -11.75
CA GLY A 257 1.44 -4.59 -11.71
C GLY A 257 -0.08 -4.52 -11.72
N ASP A 258 -0.76 -5.34 -12.53
CA ASP A 258 -2.22 -5.44 -12.55
C ASP A 258 -2.78 -5.90 -11.21
N TYR A 259 -2.11 -6.84 -10.56
CA TYR A 259 -2.41 -7.29 -9.20
C TYR A 259 -2.33 -6.15 -8.18
N VAL A 260 -1.25 -5.35 -8.21
CA VAL A 260 -1.12 -4.18 -7.33
C VAL A 260 -2.21 -3.14 -7.61
N VAL A 261 -2.62 -2.95 -8.88
CA VAL A 261 -3.75 -2.08 -9.19
C VAL A 261 -5.07 -2.64 -8.65
N LYS A 262 -5.30 -3.96 -8.73
CA LYS A 262 -6.46 -4.58 -8.10
C LYS A 262 -6.48 -4.31 -6.59
N ILE A 263 -5.35 -4.51 -5.88
CA ILE A 263 -5.22 -4.18 -4.45
C ILE A 263 -5.65 -2.73 -4.17
N LEU A 264 -5.16 -1.80 -4.98
CA LEU A 264 -5.45 -0.37 -4.83
C LEU A 264 -6.92 -0.01 -5.12
N MET A 265 -7.58 -0.77 -5.99
CA MET A 265 -8.87 -0.40 -6.56
C MET A 265 -10.05 -1.25 -6.10
N GLY A 266 -9.87 -2.47 -5.61
CA GLY A 266 -10.98 -3.40 -5.37
C GLY A 266 -11.96 -2.88 -4.32
N GLY A 267 -11.48 -2.33 -3.20
CA GLY A 267 -12.34 -1.66 -2.21
C GLY A 267 -13.00 -0.36 -2.70
N VAL A 268 -12.57 0.17 -3.86
CA VAL A 268 -12.96 1.48 -4.42
C VAL A 268 -13.90 1.38 -5.62
N ASP A 269 -13.66 0.43 -6.52
CA ASP A 269 -14.39 0.22 -7.77
C ASP A 269 -14.73 -1.27 -7.89
N SER A 270 -16.03 -1.58 -7.81
CA SER A 270 -16.56 -2.94 -7.84
C SER A 270 -16.22 -3.70 -9.12
N TRP A 271 -15.79 -3.01 -10.19
CA TRP A 271 -15.31 -3.68 -11.39
C TRP A 271 -14.02 -4.48 -11.14
N PHE A 272 -13.13 -4.00 -10.25
CA PHE A 272 -11.89 -4.70 -9.90
C PHE A 272 -12.13 -5.86 -8.93
N ASP A 273 -12.99 -5.62 -7.94
CA ASP A 273 -13.54 -6.62 -7.03
C ASP A 273 -14.14 -7.79 -7.83
N ASP A 274 -15.04 -7.50 -8.78
CA ASP A 274 -15.71 -8.51 -9.60
C ASP A 274 -14.81 -9.33 -10.58
N LEU A 275 -13.51 -9.04 -10.72
CA LEU A 275 -12.64 -9.67 -11.74
C LEU A 275 -12.42 -11.19 -11.54
N ASP A 276 -12.45 -11.68 -10.31
CA ASP A 276 -12.29 -13.09 -9.95
C ASP A 276 -13.64 -13.79 -9.67
N GLU A 277 -14.73 -13.02 -9.58
CA GLU A 277 -16.08 -13.55 -9.41
C GLU A 277 -16.87 -13.66 -10.73
N LYS A 278 -16.79 -12.65 -11.60
CA LYS A 278 -17.67 -12.46 -12.77
C LYS A 278 -16.86 -12.17 -14.02
N LYS A 279 -17.38 -12.57 -15.19
CA LYS A 279 -16.78 -12.15 -16.46
C LYS A 279 -16.88 -10.63 -16.62
N ALA A 280 -15.74 -9.99 -16.82
CA ALA A 280 -15.69 -8.56 -17.10
C ALA A 280 -16.50 -8.27 -18.37
N THR A 281 -17.47 -7.35 -18.25
CA THR A 281 -18.24 -6.90 -19.40
C THR A 281 -17.33 -6.12 -20.35
N THR A 282 -17.57 -6.23 -21.65
CA THR A 282 -16.77 -5.59 -22.71
C THR A 282 -16.70 -4.06 -22.62
N ASP A 283 -17.58 -3.44 -21.82
CA ASP A 283 -17.57 -1.99 -21.59
C ASP A 283 -16.47 -1.57 -20.61
N GLY A 284 -15.98 -2.49 -19.79
CA GLY A 284 -14.85 -2.26 -18.87
C GLY A 284 -13.50 -2.52 -19.51
N TYR A 285 -13.41 -3.36 -20.54
CA TYR A 285 -12.16 -3.64 -21.25
C TYR A 285 -12.16 -2.88 -22.57
N GLY A 286 -11.52 -1.71 -22.60
CA GLY A 286 -11.38 -0.91 -23.81
C GLY A 286 -10.94 -1.78 -24.98
N ARG A 287 -11.66 -1.70 -26.11
CA ARG A 287 -11.28 -2.38 -27.36
C ARG A 287 -9.78 -2.16 -27.57
N THR A 288 -9.00 -3.24 -27.53
CA THR A 288 -7.64 -3.21 -28.07
C THR A 288 -7.76 -2.70 -29.50
N PRO A 289 -7.04 -1.64 -29.89
CA PRO A 289 -6.97 -1.25 -31.29
C PRO A 289 -6.45 -2.46 -32.06
N ARG A 290 -7.29 -3.02 -32.91
CA ARG A 290 -6.85 -4.04 -33.87
C ARG A 290 -5.78 -3.40 -34.74
N GLY A 291 -4.54 -3.83 -34.57
CA GLY A 291 -3.47 -3.63 -35.54
C GLY A 291 -2.52 -2.46 -35.27
N ALA A 292 -1.54 -2.69 -34.40
CA ALA A 292 -0.20 -2.14 -34.58
C ALA A 292 0.79 -3.20 -34.09
N GLY A 293 1.27 -4.04 -35.01
CA GLY A 293 2.25 -5.08 -34.69
C GLY A 293 3.56 -4.47 -34.22
N TYR A 294 3.84 -4.55 -32.92
CA TYR A 294 5.18 -4.33 -32.40
C TYR A 294 6.05 -5.53 -32.77
N LYS A 295 6.94 -5.33 -33.75
CA LYS A 295 8.02 -6.28 -34.05
C LYS A 295 8.94 -6.38 -32.84
N ARG A 296 8.92 -7.50 -32.13
CA ARG A 296 9.95 -7.89 -31.17
C ARG A 296 11.32 -7.90 -31.87
N LYS A 297 12.21 -6.97 -31.51
CA LYS A 297 13.65 -7.17 -31.73
C LYS A 297 14.11 -8.23 -30.72
N LYS A 298 14.72 -9.30 -31.23
CA LYS A 298 15.44 -10.30 -30.43
C LYS A 298 16.59 -9.59 -29.72
N SER A 299 16.53 -9.50 -28.39
CA SER A 299 17.70 -9.18 -27.59
C SER A 299 18.39 -10.47 -27.20
N GLN A 300 19.67 -10.57 -27.56
CA GLN A 300 20.54 -11.70 -27.27
C GLN A 300 20.74 -11.85 -25.75
N CYS A 301 20.69 -13.10 -25.32
CA CYS A 301 21.17 -13.56 -24.03
C CYS A 301 22.67 -13.22 -23.92
N ILE A 302 23.05 -12.42 -22.93
CA ILE A 302 24.43 -12.35 -22.45
C ILE A 302 24.42 -12.95 -21.06
N ILE A 303 25.02 -14.13 -20.96
CA ILE A 303 25.42 -14.78 -19.71
C ILE A 303 26.66 -14.03 -19.22
N LEU A 304 26.58 -13.47 -18.01
CA LEU A 304 27.70 -13.32 -17.08
C LEU A 304 27.19 -13.60 -15.68
#